data_AF-A0A950PJ46-F1
#
_entry.id   AF-A0A950PJ46-F1
#
_cell.length_a   1.000
_cell.length_b   1.000
_cell.length_c   1.000
_cell.angle_alpha   90.00
_cell.angle_beta   90.00
_cell.angle_gamma   90.00
#
_symmetry.space_group_name_H-M   'P 1'
#
loop_
_entity.id
_entity.type
_entity.pdbx_description
1 polymer ?
#
loop_
_entity_poly.entity_id
_entity_poly.type
_entity_poly.pdbx_seq_one_letter_code
_entity_poly.pdbx_strand_id
1 'polypeptide(L)'
;MVDAEMLVRIERVRAALPRVIELDQSAEPAWFARVRAGEPVSVTASEWQRVTDYLQGTPAEFVLSDAAVTDLLERIEVTEELMELWDQGVRVHPCRGSITSAAAARNLLAIARQVQADEARRRTGEAPSTGTVPTADRP
;
A
#
# COMPACT_ATOMS: atom_id res chain seq x y z
N MET A 1 -16.09 22.89 -8.63
CA MET A 1 -15.27 23.86 -7.88
C MET A 1 -14.35 23.05 -7.00
N VAL A 2 -13.07 23.41 -6.92
CA VAL A 2 -12.10 22.68 -6.12
C VAL A 2 -11.85 23.41 -4.81
N ASP A 3 -11.79 22.67 -3.72
CA ASP A 3 -11.59 23.17 -2.36
C ASP A 3 -10.28 22.64 -1.75
N ALA A 4 -9.97 23.12 -0.54
CA ALA A 4 -8.77 22.73 0.19
C ALA A 4 -8.78 21.24 0.57
N GLU A 5 -9.95 20.64 0.83
CA GLU A 5 -10.03 19.22 1.18
C GLU A 5 -9.62 18.33 0.01
N MET A 6 -10.06 18.66 -1.20
CA MET A 6 -9.65 17.96 -2.40
C MET A 6 -8.13 18.05 -2.64
N LEU A 7 -7.51 19.20 -2.33
CA LEU A 7 -6.06 19.33 -2.41
C LEU A 7 -5.36 18.41 -1.40
N VAL A 8 -5.86 18.33 -0.17
CA VAL A 8 -5.35 17.39 0.85
C VAL A 8 -5.47 15.93 0.38
N ARG A 9 -6.59 15.57 -0.26
CA ARG A 9 -6.79 14.24 -0.85
C ARG A 9 -5.75 13.93 -1.94
N ILE A 10 -5.50 14.89 -2.84
CA ILE A 10 -4.49 14.76 -3.90
C ILE A 10 -3.10 14.56 -3.30
N GLU A 11 -2.70 15.39 -2.33
CA GLU A 11 -1.39 15.32 -1.69
C GLU A 11 -1.21 14.00 -0.93
N ARG A 12 -2.27 13.52 -0.26
CA ARG A 12 -2.25 12.22 0.42
C ARG A 12 -2.04 11.06 -0.54
N VAL A 13 -2.70 11.07 -1.71
CA VAL A 13 -2.48 10.05 -2.74
C VAL A 13 -1.07 10.16 -3.32
N ARG A 14 -0.63 11.36 -3.71
CA ARG A 14 0.71 11.58 -4.27
C ARG A 14 1.81 11.13 -3.30
N ALA A 15 1.65 11.35 -2.00
CA ALA A 15 2.60 10.91 -0.98
C ALA A 15 2.66 9.38 -0.80
N ALA A 16 1.59 8.65 -1.14
CA ALA A 16 1.54 7.19 -1.01
C ALA A 16 2.08 6.45 -2.23
N LEU A 17 1.99 7.05 -3.43
CA LEU A 17 2.45 6.44 -4.68
C LEU A 17 3.91 5.93 -4.69
N PRO A 18 4.91 6.59 -4.04
CA PRO A 18 6.29 6.10 -3.99
C PRO A 18 6.47 4.68 -3.45
N ARG A 19 5.48 4.15 -2.73
CA ARG A 19 5.50 2.78 -2.18
C ARG A 19 5.41 1.70 -3.25
N VAL A 20 4.88 2.04 -4.43
CA VAL A 20 4.58 1.07 -5.49
C VAL A 20 5.12 1.47 -6.86
N ILE A 21 5.44 2.75 -7.06
CA ILE A 21 6.02 3.26 -8.30
C ILE A 21 7.10 4.30 -8.01
N GLU A 22 8.09 4.40 -8.89
CA GLU A 22 9.01 5.52 -8.89
C GLU A 22 8.31 6.77 -9.44
N LEU A 23 8.29 7.85 -8.66
CA LEU A 23 7.68 9.10 -9.09
C LEU A 23 8.65 9.91 -9.94
N ASP A 24 8.14 10.47 -11.04
CA ASP A 24 8.82 11.53 -11.76
C ASP A 24 8.72 12.90 -11.04
N GLN A 25 9.39 13.90 -11.59
CA GLN A 25 9.28 15.30 -11.17
C GLN A 25 8.11 16.03 -11.83
N SER A 26 6.97 15.34 -12.07
CA SER A 26 5.79 15.96 -12.67
C SER A 26 5.41 17.23 -11.93
N ALA A 27 5.27 18.31 -12.70
CA ALA A 27 4.95 19.62 -12.18
C ALA A 27 3.55 19.64 -11.57
N GLU A 28 3.43 20.26 -10.41
CA GLU A 28 2.15 20.51 -9.77
C GLU A 28 1.29 21.45 -10.63
N PRO A 29 -0.03 21.21 -10.76
CA PRO A 29 -0.92 22.14 -11.43
C PRO A 29 -0.90 23.53 -10.78
N ALA A 30 -0.70 24.58 -11.57
CA ALA A 30 -0.50 25.94 -11.07
C ALA A 30 -1.65 26.47 -10.18
N TRP A 31 -2.86 25.95 -10.37
CA TRP A 31 -4.01 26.36 -9.57
C TRP A 31 -4.02 25.82 -8.14
N PHE A 32 -3.18 24.83 -7.81
CA PHE A 32 -3.05 24.35 -6.42
C PHE A 32 -2.60 25.48 -5.50
N ALA A 33 -1.64 26.30 -5.91
CA ALA A 33 -1.20 27.47 -5.16
C ALA A 33 -2.36 28.45 -4.87
N ARG A 34 -3.29 28.60 -5.82
CA ARG A 34 -4.47 29.46 -5.68
C ARG A 34 -5.47 28.88 -4.68
N VAL A 35 -5.69 27.57 -4.71
CA VAL A 35 -6.52 26.87 -3.70
C VAL A 35 -5.89 26.98 -2.31
N ARG A 36 -4.56 26.83 -2.17
CA ARG A 36 -3.87 27.04 -0.89
C ARG A 36 -3.99 28.48 -0.39
N ALA A 37 -4.10 29.46 -1.28
CA ALA A 37 -4.36 30.85 -0.95
C ALA A 37 -5.84 31.14 -0.61
N GLY A 38 -6.72 30.15 -0.67
CA GLY A 38 -8.15 30.30 -0.39
C GLY A 38 -8.95 30.89 -1.54
N GLU A 39 -8.39 30.96 -2.76
CA GLU A 39 -9.12 31.44 -3.92
C GLU A 39 -10.08 30.39 -4.48
N PRO A 40 -11.29 30.77 -4.91
CA PRO A 40 -12.17 29.86 -5.61
C PRO A 40 -11.58 29.50 -6.98
N VAL A 41 -11.38 28.20 -7.22
CA VAL A 41 -10.89 27.69 -8.50
C VAL A 41 -11.96 26.84 -9.18
N SER A 42 -12.24 27.18 -10.44
CA SER A 42 -12.98 26.33 -11.36
C SER A 42 -11.98 25.59 -12.25
N VAL A 43 -12.12 24.28 -12.34
CA VAL A 43 -11.18 23.38 -13.01
C VAL A 43 -11.88 22.79 -14.23
N THR A 44 -11.23 22.92 -15.39
CA THR A 44 -11.73 22.35 -16.65
C THR A 44 -11.35 20.88 -16.77
N ALA A 45 -11.90 20.17 -17.77
CA ALA A 45 -11.49 18.79 -18.05
C ALA A 45 -9.97 18.65 -18.32
N SER A 46 -9.35 19.63 -18.99
CA SER A 46 -7.90 19.62 -19.22
C SER A 46 -7.10 19.79 -17.94
N GLU A 47 -7.59 20.59 -17.00
CA GLU A 47 -6.93 20.75 -15.69
C GLU A 47 -7.10 19.50 -14.82
N TRP A 48 -8.20 18.76 -14.97
CA TRP A 48 -8.35 17.44 -14.37
C TRP A 48 -7.36 16.41 -14.95
N GLN A 49 -7.10 16.46 -16.25
CA GLN A 49 -6.05 15.62 -16.84
C GLN A 49 -4.68 15.92 -16.22
N ARG A 50 -4.34 17.19 -16.00
CA ARG A 50 -3.09 17.55 -15.31
C ARG A 50 -3.00 16.98 -13.89
N VAL A 51 -4.12 16.83 -13.19
CA VAL A 51 -4.15 16.14 -11.88
C VAL A 51 -3.81 14.67 -12.06
N THR A 52 -4.38 13.99 -13.06
CA THR A 52 -4.04 12.59 -13.37
C THR A 52 -2.57 12.44 -13.77
N ASP A 53 -2.03 13.35 -14.56
CA ASP A 53 -0.60 13.34 -14.93
C ASP A 53 0.27 13.55 -13.68
N TYR A 54 -0.10 14.51 -12.82
CA TYR A 54 0.54 14.72 -11.53
C TYR A 54 0.43 13.50 -10.60
N LEU A 55 -0.63 12.71 -10.70
CA LEU A 55 -0.80 11.45 -9.99
C LEU A 55 -0.30 10.22 -10.78
N GLN A 56 0.55 10.44 -11.80
CA GLN A 56 1.22 9.39 -12.58
C GLN A 56 0.27 8.37 -13.19
N GLY A 57 -0.80 8.87 -13.81
CA GLY A 57 -1.81 8.04 -14.45
C GLY A 57 -2.89 7.51 -13.50
N THR A 58 -2.80 7.80 -12.21
CA THR A 58 -3.91 7.55 -11.29
C THR A 58 -5.10 8.47 -11.65
N PRO A 59 -6.28 7.92 -11.93
CA PRO A 59 -7.45 8.71 -12.27
C PRO A 59 -7.80 9.74 -11.19
N ALA A 60 -8.02 11.01 -11.58
CA ALA A 60 -8.36 12.07 -10.64
C ALA A 60 -9.72 11.86 -9.95
N GLU A 61 -10.55 10.94 -10.43
CA GLU A 61 -11.80 10.53 -9.76
C GLU A 61 -11.57 9.98 -8.35
N PHE A 62 -10.40 9.38 -8.07
CA PHE A 62 -10.08 8.84 -6.76
C PHE A 62 -9.95 9.92 -5.67
N VAL A 63 -9.64 11.16 -6.04
CA VAL A 63 -9.48 12.27 -5.08
C VAL A 63 -10.77 13.07 -4.87
N LEU A 64 -11.88 12.66 -5.50
CA LEU A 64 -13.17 13.34 -5.38
C LEU A 64 -13.91 13.02 -4.08
N SER A 65 -13.52 11.96 -3.36
CA SER A 65 -14.13 11.59 -2.09
C SER A 65 -13.15 10.88 -1.17
N ASP A 66 -13.34 11.01 0.15
CA ASP A 66 -12.52 10.33 1.14
C ASP A 66 -12.63 8.80 1.07
N ALA A 67 -13.81 8.29 0.66
CA ALA A 67 -14.02 6.87 0.45
C ALA A 67 -13.16 6.33 -0.70
N ALA A 68 -13.12 7.04 -1.84
CA ALA A 68 -12.31 6.64 -2.98
C ALA A 68 -10.80 6.76 -2.69
N VAL A 69 -10.39 7.80 -1.95
CA VAL A 69 -9.00 7.92 -1.47
C VAL A 69 -8.64 6.75 -0.56
N THR A 70 -9.52 6.38 0.36
CA THR A 70 -9.28 5.27 1.29
C THR A 70 -9.12 3.95 0.56
N ASP A 71 -10.03 3.65 -0.39
CA ASP A 71 -9.93 2.46 -1.24
C ASP A 71 -8.64 2.44 -2.06
N LEU A 72 -8.25 3.57 -2.67
CA LEU A 72 -6.99 3.65 -3.41
C LEU A 72 -5.76 3.42 -2.51
N LEU A 73 -5.74 4.01 -1.31
CA LEU A 73 -4.63 3.82 -0.37
C LEU A 73 -4.53 2.36 0.10
N GLU A 74 -5.66 1.69 0.32
CA GLU A 74 -5.68 0.26 0.64
C GLU A 74 -5.12 -0.56 -0.52
N ARG A 75 -5.46 -0.24 -1.77
CA ARG A 75 -4.89 -0.92 -2.95
C ARG A 75 -3.40 -0.70 -3.10
N ILE A 76 -2.89 0.50 -2.77
CA ILE A 76 -1.45 0.78 -2.75
C ILE A 76 -0.77 -0.08 -1.69
N GLU A 77 -1.31 -0.15 -0.47
CA GLU A 77 -0.76 -0.99 0.60
C GLU A 77 -0.77 -2.48 0.21
N VAL A 78 -1.87 -2.99 -0.36
CA VAL A 78 -1.93 -4.37 -0.87
C VAL A 78 -0.84 -4.62 -1.92
N THR A 79 -0.65 -3.68 -2.84
CA THR A 79 0.32 -3.83 -3.93
C THR A 79 1.75 -3.89 -3.41
N GLU A 80 2.11 -3.03 -2.46
CA GLU A 80 3.43 -3.04 -1.81
C GLU A 80 3.70 -4.40 -1.13
N GLU A 81 2.74 -4.90 -0.37
CA GLU A 81 2.86 -6.20 0.32
C GLU A 81 2.96 -7.38 -0.66
N LEU A 82 2.24 -7.32 -1.79
CA LEU A 82 2.37 -8.30 -2.87
C LEU A 82 3.75 -8.26 -3.53
N MET A 83 4.34 -7.07 -3.70
CA MET A 83 5.70 -6.91 -4.22
C MET A 83 6.71 -7.53 -3.26
N GLU A 84 6.56 -7.34 -1.93
CA GLU A 84 7.42 -7.99 -0.93
C GLU A 84 7.29 -9.52 -0.94
N LEU A 85 6.07 -10.05 -1.08
CA LEU A 85 5.85 -11.49 -1.24
C LEU A 85 6.54 -12.03 -2.49
N TRP A 86 6.47 -11.29 -3.59
CA TRP A 86 7.12 -11.66 -4.85
C TRP A 86 8.64 -11.65 -4.77
N ASP A 87 9.24 -10.71 -4.03
CA ASP A 87 10.68 -10.66 -3.77
C ASP A 87 11.15 -11.86 -2.92
N GLN A 88 10.31 -12.31 -1.99
CA GLN A 88 10.52 -13.54 -1.22
C GLN A 88 10.25 -14.83 -2.01
N GLY A 89 9.94 -14.73 -3.31
CA GLY A 89 9.66 -15.86 -4.18
C GLY A 89 8.24 -16.45 -4.03
N VAL A 90 7.36 -15.83 -3.26
CA VAL A 90 5.97 -16.28 -3.07
C VAL A 90 5.10 -15.67 -4.15
N ARG A 91 4.65 -16.49 -5.12
CA ARG A 91 3.71 -16.07 -6.16
C ARG A 91 2.27 -16.33 -5.71
N VAL A 92 1.52 -15.25 -5.50
CA VAL A 92 0.07 -15.33 -5.23
C VAL A 92 -0.67 -15.39 -6.57
N HIS A 93 -1.31 -16.51 -6.86
CA HIS A 93 -2.22 -16.62 -8.01
C HIS A 93 -3.62 -16.12 -7.63
N PRO A 94 -4.27 -15.30 -8.47
CA PRO A 94 -5.63 -14.85 -8.23
C PRO A 94 -6.60 -16.02 -8.48
N CYS A 95 -6.90 -16.78 -7.42
CA CYS A 95 -8.04 -17.71 -7.38
C CYS A 95 -9.20 -17.03 -6.63
N ARG A 96 -10.45 -17.44 -6.89
CA ARG A 96 -11.70 -16.93 -6.27
C ARG A 96 -11.52 -16.58 -4.78
N GLY A 97 -11.20 -15.32 -4.48
CA GLY A 97 -10.72 -14.90 -3.15
C GLY A 97 -9.32 -14.26 -3.18
N SER A 98 -9.03 -13.45 -4.21
CA SER A 98 -7.82 -12.62 -4.29
C SER A 98 -7.54 -11.91 -2.96
N ILE A 99 -6.27 -11.60 -2.68
CA ILE A 99 -5.93 -10.76 -1.52
C ILE A 99 -6.63 -9.42 -1.69
N THR A 100 -7.74 -9.22 -0.98
CA THR A 100 -8.59 -8.04 -1.11
C THR A 100 -8.27 -6.97 -0.08
N SER A 101 -7.34 -7.23 0.84
CA SER A 101 -6.95 -6.28 1.88
C SER A 101 -5.48 -6.41 2.26
N ALA A 102 -4.91 -5.29 2.70
CA ALA A 102 -3.51 -5.25 3.09
C ALA A 102 -3.23 -6.11 4.33
N ALA A 103 -4.20 -6.24 5.23
CA ALA A 103 -4.10 -7.13 6.38
C ALA A 103 -3.93 -8.60 5.96
N ALA A 104 -4.65 -9.04 4.92
CA ALA A 104 -4.49 -10.39 4.38
C ALA A 104 -3.11 -10.58 3.73
N ALA A 105 -2.62 -9.57 3.01
CA ALA A 105 -1.28 -9.57 2.41
C ALA A 105 -0.18 -9.68 3.49
N ARG A 106 -0.24 -8.84 4.52
CA ARG A 106 0.69 -8.85 5.67
C ARG A 106 0.70 -10.18 6.41
N ASN A 107 -0.47 -10.79 6.61
CA ASN A 107 -0.56 -12.11 7.25
C ASN A 107 0.15 -13.19 6.42
N LEU A 108 -0.02 -13.18 5.10
CA LEU A 108 0.68 -14.11 4.21
C LEU A 108 2.19 -13.87 4.21
N LEU A 109 2.61 -12.61 4.23
CA LEU A 109 4.01 -12.23 4.35
C LEU A 109 4.65 -12.74 5.65
N ALA A 110 3.94 -12.60 6.77
CA ALA A 110 4.39 -13.12 8.06
C ALA A 110 4.54 -14.65 8.04
N ILE A 111 3.58 -15.35 7.43
CA ILE A 111 3.65 -16.82 7.27
C ILE A 111 4.85 -17.21 6.39
N ALA A 112 5.07 -16.53 5.27
CA ALA A 112 6.19 -16.80 4.36
C ALA A 112 7.54 -16.64 5.07
N ARG A 113 7.72 -15.54 5.81
CA ARG A 113 8.93 -15.27 6.60
C ARG A 113 9.16 -16.34 7.68
N GLN A 114 8.10 -16.75 8.37
CA GLN A 114 8.18 -17.80 9.39
C GLN A 114 8.63 -19.14 8.79
N VAL A 115 8.05 -19.54 7.65
CA VAL A 115 8.42 -20.78 6.96
C VAL A 115 9.89 -20.75 6.52
N GLN A 116 10.37 -19.64 5.95
CA GLN A 116 11.77 -19.49 5.57
C GLN A 116 12.72 -19.58 6.78
N ALA A 117 12.37 -18.94 7.90
CA ALA A 117 13.15 -19.01 9.13
C ALA A 117 13.20 -20.43 9.70
N ASP A 118 12.08 -21.17 9.66
CA ASP A 118 12.01 -22.56 10.11
C ASP A 118 12.82 -23.50 9.20
N GLU A 119 12.78 -23.29 7.88
CA GLU A 119 13.64 -24.01 6.95
C GLU A 119 15.12 -23.72 7.18
N ALA A 120 15.49 -22.46 7.40
CA ALA A 120 16.87 -22.08 7.69
C ALA A 120 17.37 -22.77 8.97
N ARG A 121 16.57 -22.77 10.04
CA ARG A 121 16.88 -23.47 11.31
C ARG A 121 17.03 -24.98 11.13
N ARG A 122 16.17 -25.61 10.32
CA ARG A 122 16.29 -27.03 9.96
C ARG A 122 17.57 -27.33 9.20
N ARG A 123 18.00 -26.43 8.30
CA ARG A 123 19.23 -26.59 7.51
C ARG A 123 20.50 -26.36 8.34
N THR A 124 20.48 -25.48 9.33
CA THR A 124 21.61 -25.24 10.26
C THR A 124 21.71 -26.27 11.38
N GLY A 125 20.78 -27.24 11.46
CA GLY A 125 20.83 -28.32 12.44
C GLY A 125 20.53 -27.89 13.87
N GLU A 126 19.95 -26.70 14.07
CA GLU A 126 19.55 -26.23 15.39
C GLU A 126 18.25 -26.95 15.78
N ALA A 127 18.40 -28.02 16.58
CA ALA A 127 17.28 -28.81 17.05
C ALA A 127 16.28 -27.92 17.80
N PRO A 128 14.96 -28.12 17.61
CA PRO A 128 13.97 -27.42 18.42
C PRO A 128 14.24 -27.77 19.89
N SER A 129 14.49 -26.74 20.72
CA SER A 129 14.62 -26.90 22.17
C SER A 129 13.41 -27.67 22.68
N THR A 130 13.60 -28.96 22.94
CA THR A 130 12.63 -29.80 23.62
C THR A 130 12.51 -29.25 25.02
N GLY A 131 11.45 -28.47 25.26
CA GLY A 131 11.04 -28.09 26.60
C GLY A 131 10.92 -29.35 27.44
N THR A 132 11.79 -29.48 28.43
CA THR A 132 11.79 -30.55 29.41
C THR A 132 10.43 -30.56 30.11
N VAL A 133 9.62 -31.58 29.83
CA VAL A 133 8.43 -31.87 30.64
C VAL A 133 8.95 -32.29 32.02
N PRO A 134 8.58 -31.60 33.11
CA PRO A 134 8.97 -32.04 34.44
C PRO A 134 8.15 -33.30 34.76
N THR A 135 8.85 -34.42 34.89
CA THR A 135 8.33 -35.66 35.46
C THR A 135 7.82 -35.35 36.87
N ALA A 136 6.51 -35.31 37.04
CA ALA A 136 5.88 -35.21 38.34
C ALA A 136 6.07 -36.53 39.09
N ASP A 137 6.94 -36.49 40.10
CA ASP A 137 7.15 -37.57 41.05
C ASP A 137 5.90 -37.73 41.92
N ARG A 138 5.40 -38.96 42.01
CA ARG A 138 4.23 -39.34 42.81
C ARG A 138 4.73 -39.88 44.16
N PRO A 139 4.14 -39.43 45.27
CA PRO A 139 3.74 -40.33 46.35
C PRO A 139 2.22 -40.54 46.37
#